data_AF-A0AAV5IEL3-F1
#
_entry.id   AF-A0AAV5IEL3-F1
#
_cell.length_a   1.000
_cell.length_b   1.000
_cell.length_c   1.000
_cell.angle_alpha   90.00
_cell.angle_beta   90.00
_cell.angle_gamma   90.00
#
_symmetry.space_group_name_H-M   'P 1'
#
loop_
_entity.id
_entity.type
_entity.pdbx_description
1 polymer ?
#
loop_
_entity_poly.entity_id
_entity_poly.type
_entity_poly.pdbx_seq_one_letter_code
_entity_poly.pdbx_strand_id
1 'polypeptide(L)'
;MITYHQSLILVVFLALSFSSIAVHALNVGPQKADSPITVSKDCSRKCESEFCTVPPLLRYGKYCGLLYSGCPGEAPCDGLDACCMKHDDCVQFKNNDYLSQECSQNLLKCMDNFQKSGAPTFPGNKCDPAEVVNEISVVIEAALVAGRYLHRP
;
A
#
# COMPACT_ATOMS: atom_id res chain seq x y z
N MET A 1 -53.90 -18.64 -8.66
CA MET A 1 -53.49 -17.54 -7.75
C MET A 1 -52.68 -18.04 -6.56
N ILE A 2 -53.02 -19.19 -5.96
CA ILE A 2 -52.29 -19.79 -4.82
C ILE A 2 -50.89 -20.30 -5.21
N THR A 3 -50.74 -20.88 -6.40
CA THR A 3 -49.46 -21.42 -6.91
C THR A 3 -48.40 -20.33 -7.17
N TYR A 4 -48.82 -19.18 -7.69
CA TYR A 4 -47.96 -18.01 -7.92
C TYR A 4 -47.42 -17.43 -6.60
N HIS A 5 -48.27 -17.41 -5.57
CA HIS A 5 -47.89 -16.92 -4.24
C HIS A 5 -46.85 -17.84 -3.59
N GLN A 6 -46.97 -19.16 -3.79
CA GLN A 6 -46.04 -20.15 -3.26
C GLN A 6 -44.69 -20.14 -4.00
N SER A 7 -44.68 -19.94 -5.32
CA SER A 7 -43.45 -19.73 -6.10
C SER A 7 -42.75 -18.42 -5.75
N LEU A 8 -43.49 -17.34 -5.51
CA LEU A 8 -42.92 -16.04 -5.11
C LEU A 8 -42.27 -16.13 -3.72
N ILE A 9 -42.91 -16.82 -2.76
CA ILE A 9 -42.36 -17.04 -1.42
C ILE A 9 -41.06 -17.86 -1.49
N LEU A 10 -41.01 -18.90 -2.34
CA LEU A 10 -39.80 -19.72 -2.51
C LEU A 10 -38.62 -18.91 -3.08
N VAL A 11 -38.89 -18.03 -4.06
CA VAL A 11 -37.87 -17.14 -4.64
C VAL A 11 -37.36 -16.11 -3.63
N VAL A 12 -38.25 -15.54 -2.81
CA VAL A 12 -37.88 -14.61 -1.73
C VAL A 12 -37.04 -15.32 -0.66
N PHE A 13 -37.41 -16.54 -0.27
CA PHE A 13 -36.63 -17.34 0.69
C PHE A 13 -35.23 -17.70 0.15
N LEU A 14 -35.13 -18.09 -1.12
CA LEU A 14 -33.84 -18.34 -1.77
C LEU A 14 -32.97 -17.07 -1.79
N ALA A 15 -33.53 -15.92 -2.18
CA ALA A 15 -32.81 -14.64 -2.20
C ALA A 15 -32.32 -14.19 -0.80
N LEU A 16 -33.10 -14.44 0.26
CA LEU A 16 -32.71 -14.16 1.64
C LEU A 16 -31.61 -15.12 2.15
N SER A 17 -31.59 -16.37 1.68
CA SER A 17 -30.48 -17.29 2.00
C SER A 17 -29.17 -16.93 1.30
N PHE A 18 -29.21 -16.33 0.10
CA PHE A 18 -28.02 -15.86 -0.61
C PHE A 18 -27.47 -14.52 -0.09
N SER A 19 -28.19 -13.80 0.78
CA SER A 19 -27.67 -12.57 1.42
C SER A 19 -26.81 -12.86 2.66
N SER A 20 -26.70 -14.13 3.06
CA SER A 20 -25.88 -14.58 4.18
C SER A 20 -24.50 -15.10 3.75
N ILE A 21 -24.07 -14.81 2.51
CA ILE A 21 -22.68 -15.05 2.12
C ILE A 21 -21.83 -14.16 3.02
N ALA A 22 -21.08 -14.79 3.91
CA ALA A 22 -20.28 -14.12 4.91
C ALA A 22 -19.38 -13.06 4.26
N VAL A 23 -19.64 -11.80 4.59
CA VAL A 23 -18.77 -10.64 4.34
C VAL A 23 -17.46 -10.71 5.16
N HIS A 24 -16.90 -11.90 5.35
CA HIS A 24 -15.65 -12.13 6.07
C HIS A 24 -14.44 -12.21 5.13
N ALA A 25 -14.63 -11.92 3.84
CA ALA A 25 -13.52 -11.75 2.92
C ALA A 25 -12.96 -10.32 3.00
N LEU A 26 -11.72 -10.24 3.50
CA LEU A 26 -10.82 -9.07 3.57
C LEU A 26 -11.02 -8.05 4.70
N ASN A 27 -11.09 -8.53 5.96
CA ASN A 27 -10.72 -7.68 7.09
C ASN A 27 -9.24 -7.89 7.45
N VAL A 28 -8.33 -7.31 6.67
CA VAL A 28 -6.91 -7.15 7.07
C VAL A 28 -6.80 -5.86 7.89
N GLY A 29 -7.54 -5.82 8.99
CA GLY A 29 -7.36 -4.83 10.05
C GLY A 29 -6.72 -5.53 11.24
N PRO A 30 -5.73 -4.93 11.93
CA PRO A 30 -5.26 -5.48 13.18
C PRO A 30 -6.44 -5.52 14.16
N GLN A 31 -6.93 -6.72 14.47
CA GLN A 31 -7.84 -6.89 15.58
C GLN A 31 -7.11 -6.43 16.83
N LYS A 32 -7.77 -5.59 17.65
CA LYS A 32 -7.31 -5.25 19.00
C LYS A 32 -7.22 -6.53 19.83
N ALA A 33 -6.09 -7.21 19.71
CA ALA A 33 -5.59 -8.12 20.70
C ALA A 33 -4.52 -7.35 21.46
N ASP A 34 -4.59 -7.32 22.79
CA ASP A 34 -3.54 -6.81 23.68
C ASP A 34 -2.26 -7.69 23.68
N SER A 35 -2.01 -8.38 22.57
CA SER A 35 -0.70 -8.94 22.23
C SER A 35 -0.02 -7.95 21.30
N PRO A 36 1.24 -7.56 21.53
CA PRO A 36 1.98 -6.81 20.52
C PRO A 36 1.92 -7.66 19.26
N ILE A 37 1.24 -7.15 18.22
CA ILE A 37 1.34 -7.73 16.89
C ILE A 37 2.80 -7.57 16.53
N THR A 38 3.59 -8.60 16.80
CA THR A 38 4.93 -8.72 16.24
C THR A 38 4.68 -8.99 14.76
N VAL A 39 4.39 -7.92 14.00
CA VAL A 39 4.60 -7.92 12.55
C VAL A 39 6.03 -8.41 12.43
N SER A 40 6.19 -9.58 11.81
CA SER A 40 7.50 -10.19 11.66
C SER A 40 8.45 -9.11 11.15
N LYS A 41 9.57 -8.92 11.84
CA LYS A 41 10.61 -7.93 11.55
C LYS A 41 11.37 -8.30 10.26
N ASP A 42 10.64 -8.75 9.25
CA ASP A 42 11.19 -9.18 7.99
C ASP A 42 11.39 -7.92 7.15
N CYS A 43 12.56 -7.32 7.36
CA CYS A 43 13.07 -6.23 6.56
C CYS A 43 13.84 -6.78 5.37
N SER A 44 13.91 -6.01 4.29
CA SER A 44 14.58 -6.42 3.05
C SER A 44 16.08 -6.11 3.09
N ARG A 45 16.88 -7.05 2.55
CA ARG A 45 18.29 -6.82 2.18
C ARG A 45 18.52 -6.97 0.68
N LYS A 46 17.46 -7.20 -0.09
CA LYS A 46 17.52 -7.53 -1.52
C LYS A 46 16.78 -6.46 -2.33
N CYS A 47 17.37 -6.09 -3.46
CA CYS A 47 16.73 -5.21 -4.43
C CYS A 47 15.67 -5.99 -5.20
N GLU A 48 14.41 -5.84 -4.80
CA GLU A 48 13.28 -6.49 -5.44
C GLU A 48 12.78 -5.68 -6.64
N SER A 49 12.14 -6.35 -7.59
CA SER A 49 11.46 -5.74 -8.74
C SER A 49 10.25 -6.61 -9.12
N GLU A 50 9.36 -6.77 -8.14
CA GLU A 50 8.19 -7.65 -8.21
C GLU A 50 6.91 -6.83 -8.16
N PHE A 51 5.88 -7.28 -8.89
CA PHE A 51 4.55 -6.66 -8.91
C PHE A 51 4.58 -5.15 -9.25
N CYS A 52 5.42 -4.77 -10.22
CA CYS A 52 5.73 -3.38 -10.60
C CYS A 52 4.50 -2.48 -10.85
N THR A 53 3.37 -3.08 -11.23
CA THR A 53 2.12 -2.39 -11.62
C THR A 53 0.94 -2.72 -10.72
N VAL A 54 1.19 -3.33 -9.55
CA VAL A 54 0.15 -3.76 -8.61
C VAL A 54 0.45 -3.14 -7.25
N PRO A 55 0.03 -1.89 -6.98
CA PRO A 55 0.44 -1.15 -5.78
C PRO A 55 0.31 -1.91 -4.45
N PRO A 56 -0.75 -2.70 -4.19
CA PRO A 56 -0.86 -3.46 -2.94
C PRO A 56 0.22 -4.55 -2.75
N LEU A 57 0.83 -5.02 -3.84
CA LEU A 57 1.84 -6.10 -3.83
C LEU A 57 3.22 -5.62 -4.28
N LEU A 58 3.33 -4.38 -4.77
CA LEU A 58 4.53 -3.79 -5.34
C LEU A 58 5.69 -3.87 -4.35
N ARG A 59 6.81 -4.43 -4.83
CA ARG A 59 8.10 -4.44 -4.13
C ARG A 59 9.18 -4.00 -5.08
N TYR A 60 9.67 -2.78 -4.88
CA TYR A 60 10.75 -2.20 -5.65
C TYR A 60 11.90 -1.82 -4.73
N GLY A 61 13.12 -2.21 -5.10
CA GLY A 61 14.29 -2.03 -4.27
C GLY A 61 14.13 -2.70 -2.90
N LYS A 62 14.59 -2.05 -1.84
CA LYS A 62 14.46 -2.52 -0.46
C LYS A 62 13.34 -1.80 0.31
N TYR A 63 12.88 -0.64 -0.17
CA TYR A 63 12.06 0.29 0.61
C TYR A 63 10.74 0.68 -0.06
N CYS A 64 10.58 0.49 -1.38
CA CYS A 64 9.32 0.85 -2.02
C CYS A 64 8.31 -0.31 -1.96
N GLY A 65 7.34 -0.22 -1.04
CA GLY A 65 6.21 -1.14 -0.98
C GLY A 65 5.34 -0.93 0.26
N LEU A 66 4.11 -1.45 0.23
CA LEU A 66 3.21 -1.38 1.38
C LEU A 66 3.66 -2.36 2.48
N LEU A 67 3.89 -1.84 3.70
CA LEU A 67 4.38 -2.64 4.84
C LEU A 67 5.66 -3.42 4.50
N TYR A 68 6.50 -2.85 3.64
CA TYR A 68 7.74 -3.42 3.15
C TYR A 68 8.82 -2.35 3.28
N SER A 69 9.93 -2.68 3.95
CA SER A 69 11.03 -1.73 4.15
C SER A 69 12.37 -2.46 4.31
N GLY A 70 13.47 -1.73 4.15
CA GLY A 70 14.82 -2.28 4.21
C GLY A 70 15.34 -2.46 5.63
N CYS A 71 16.30 -3.36 5.81
CA CYS A 71 16.89 -3.59 7.13
C CYS A 71 17.74 -2.40 7.61
N PRO A 72 17.90 -2.21 8.94
CA PRO A 72 18.79 -1.20 9.47
C PRO A 72 20.21 -1.31 8.89
N GLY A 73 20.71 -0.20 8.34
CA GLY A 73 22.05 -0.10 7.75
C GLY A 73 22.13 -0.55 6.27
N GLU A 74 21.04 -1.03 5.67
CA GLU A 74 21.02 -1.29 4.24
C GLU A 74 21.01 0.02 3.45
N ALA A 75 21.81 0.09 2.40
CA ALA A 75 21.74 1.19 1.43
C ALA A 75 20.57 0.95 0.45
N PRO A 76 19.91 2.03 -0.03
CA PRO A 76 18.91 1.93 -1.08
C PRO A 76 19.55 1.45 -2.39
N CYS A 77 18.76 0.77 -3.20
CA CYS A 77 19.22 0.17 -4.46
C CYS A 77 19.48 1.21 -5.56
N ASP A 78 18.69 2.28 -5.59
CA ASP A 78 18.85 3.40 -6.51
C ASP A 78 18.23 4.70 -5.94
N GLY A 79 18.11 5.74 -6.79
CA GLY A 79 17.53 7.02 -6.38
C GLY A 79 16.04 6.97 -6.05
N LEU A 80 15.27 6.08 -6.67
CA LEU A 80 13.85 5.90 -6.37
C LEU A 80 13.67 5.19 -5.02
N ASP A 81 14.43 4.11 -4.82
CA ASP A 81 14.44 3.37 -3.55
C ASP A 81 14.89 4.27 -2.38
N ALA A 82 15.80 5.22 -2.63
CA ALA A 82 16.20 6.22 -1.65
C ALA A 82 15.08 7.19 -1.28
N CYS A 83 14.15 7.49 -2.21
CA CYS A 83 12.96 8.27 -1.89
C CYS A 83 12.03 7.50 -0.94
N CYS A 84 11.81 6.22 -1.21
CA CYS A 84 10.99 5.36 -0.36
C CYS A 84 11.59 5.16 1.03
N MET A 85 12.91 4.94 1.13
CA MET A 85 13.62 4.87 2.42
C MET A 85 13.36 6.11 3.29
N LYS A 86 13.49 7.31 2.70
CA LYS A 86 13.21 8.57 3.41
C LYS A 86 11.75 8.72 3.82
N HIS A 87 10.83 8.20 3.00
CA HIS A 87 9.42 8.20 3.32
C HIS A 87 9.12 7.29 4.51
N ASP A 88 9.66 6.08 4.52
CA ASP A 88 9.49 5.12 5.62
C ASP A 88 10.04 5.68 6.93
N ASP A 89 11.25 6.26 6.89
CA ASP A 89 11.85 6.95 8.04
C ASP A 89 10.97 8.11 8.55
N CYS A 90 10.40 8.90 7.63
CA CYS A 90 9.50 10.00 7.96
C CYS A 90 8.22 9.48 8.65
N VAL A 91 7.59 8.46 8.09
CA VAL A 91 6.39 7.84 8.65
C VAL A 91 6.69 7.28 10.06
N GLN A 92 7.81 6.59 10.23
CA GLN A 92 8.25 6.09 11.53
C GLN A 92 8.43 7.22 12.54
N PHE A 93 9.09 8.32 12.14
CA PHE A 93 9.29 9.49 12.99
C PHE A 93 7.98 10.20 13.37
N LYS A 94 6.95 10.09 12.53
CA LYS A 94 5.59 10.62 12.77
C LYS A 94 4.69 9.61 13.48
N ASN A 95 5.25 8.70 14.28
CA ASN A 95 4.52 7.66 15.03
C ASN A 95 3.76 6.67 14.13
N ASN A 96 4.35 6.30 12.99
CA ASN A 96 3.75 5.43 11.98
C ASN A 96 2.50 6.03 11.30
N ASP A 97 2.42 7.37 11.20
CA ASP A 97 1.36 8.06 10.48
C ASP A 97 1.61 8.05 8.96
N TYR A 98 1.07 7.04 8.29
CA TYR A 98 1.08 6.91 6.83
C TYR A 98 0.23 7.98 6.11
N LEU A 99 -0.61 8.73 6.83
CA LEU A 99 -1.41 9.83 6.29
C LEU A 99 -0.77 11.21 6.54
N SER A 100 0.48 11.23 7.02
CA SER A 100 1.27 12.43 7.17
C SER A 100 1.40 13.14 5.82
N GLN A 101 0.85 14.36 5.76
CA GLN A 101 0.92 15.20 4.55
C GLN A 101 2.36 15.55 4.19
N GLU A 102 3.20 15.79 5.21
CA GLU A 102 4.62 16.10 5.04
C GLU A 102 5.37 14.94 4.38
N CYS A 103 5.20 13.71 4.90
CA CYS A 103 5.87 12.54 4.34
C CYS A 103 5.41 12.26 2.91
N SER A 104 4.10 12.36 2.66
CA SER A 104 3.51 12.17 1.33
C SER A 104 4.02 13.20 0.31
N GLN A 105 4.04 14.49 0.66
CA GLN A 105 4.52 15.56 -0.22
C GLN A 105 6.02 15.44 -0.51
N ASN A 106 6.82 15.10 0.51
CA ASN A 106 8.25 14.90 0.36
C ASN A 106 8.55 13.71 -0.58
N LEU A 107 7.80 12.62 -0.47
CA LEU A 107 7.94 11.46 -1.36
C LEU A 107 7.62 11.83 -2.81
N LEU A 108 6.46 12.46 -3.08
CA LEU A 108 6.07 12.90 -4.42
C LEU A 108 7.14 13.81 -5.05
N LYS A 109 7.64 14.79 -4.30
CA LYS A 109 8.70 15.69 -4.76
C LYS A 109 10.01 14.94 -5.04
N CYS A 110 10.36 13.97 -4.21
CA CYS A 110 11.57 13.18 -4.39
C CYS A 110 11.50 12.33 -5.67
N MET A 111 10.38 11.65 -5.91
CA MET A 111 10.17 10.82 -7.10
C MET A 111 10.17 11.65 -8.40
N ASP A 112 9.54 12.83 -8.38
CA ASP A 112 9.57 13.78 -9.51
C ASP A 112 11.01 14.22 -9.84
N ASN A 113 11.82 14.54 -8.82
CA ASN A 113 13.24 14.86 -9.03
C ASN A 113 14.04 13.66 -9.56
N PHE A 114 13.76 12.44 -9.08
CA PHE A 114 14.39 11.23 -9.59
C PHE A 114 14.08 11.04 -11.08
N GLN A 115 12.81 11.11 -11.49
CA GLN A 115 12.43 11.00 -12.89
C GLN A 115 13.14 12.05 -13.77
N LYS A 116 13.18 13.31 -13.31
CA LYS A 116 13.87 14.40 -14.02
C LYS A 116 15.38 14.22 -14.13
N SER A 117 15.99 13.54 -13.16
CA SER A 117 17.44 13.34 -13.16
C SER A 117 17.92 12.37 -14.25
N GLY A 118 17.05 11.48 -14.72
CA GLY A 118 17.44 10.38 -15.62
C GLY A 118 18.48 9.44 -15.03
N ALA A 119 18.63 9.42 -13.69
CA ALA A 119 19.58 8.57 -13.01
C ALA A 119 19.29 7.08 -13.29
N PRO A 120 20.34 6.23 -13.41
CA PRO A 120 20.15 4.82 -13.67
C PRO A 120 19.50 4.11 -12.48
N THR A 121 18.83 2.99 -12.77
CA THR A 121 18.34 2.04 -11.77
C THR A 121 19.37 0.95 -11.48
N PHE A 122 19.10 0.10 -10.47
CA PHE A 122 19.99 -0.99 -10.06
C PHE A 122 20.05 -2.14 -11.09
N PRO A 123 21.17 -2.87 -11.15
CA PRO A 123 21.33 -3.99 -12.08
C PRO A 123 20.29 -5.09 -11.87
N GLY A 124 19.73 -5.61 -12.97
CA GLY A 124 18.76 -6.71 -12.93
C GLY A 124 17.34 -6.29 -12.55
N ASN A 125 17.06 -4.99 -12.41
CA ASN A 125 15.71 -4.48 -12.26
C ASN A 125 14.82 -4.90 -13.44
N LYS A 126 13.65 -5.47 -13.15
CA LYS A 126 12.63 -5.90 -14.12
C LYS A 126 11.48 -4.91 -14.29
N CYS A 127 11.40 -3.89 -13.45
CA CYS A 127 10.39 -2.85 -13.50
C CYS A 127 10.87 -1.65 -14.33
N ASP A 128 9.95 -0.95 -14.98
CA ASP A 128 10.19 0.41 -15.45
C ASP A 128 10.09 1.39 -14.25
N PRO A 129 11.16 2.11 -13.87
CA PRO A 129 11.11 3.05 -12.75
C PRO A 129 10.07 4.16 -12.94
N ALA A 130 9.78 4.57 -14.18
CA ALA A 130 8.77 5.59 -14.44
C ALA A 130 7.35 5.08 -14.12
N GLU A 131 7.08 3.83 -14.49
CA GLU A 131 5.81 3.16 -14.19
C GLU A 131 5.63 2.97 -12.68
N VAL A 132 6.68 2.52 -11.98
CA VAL A 132 6.66 2.37 -10.51
C VAL A 132 6.38 3.71 -9.82
N VAL A 133 6.99 4.81 -10.27
CA VAL A 133 6.69 6.15 -9.73
C VAL A 133 5.24 6.52 -9.92
N ASN A 134 4.63 6.22 -11.08
CA ASN A 134 3.23 6.54 -11.33
C ASN A 134 2.31 5.78 -10.36
N GLU A 135 2.54 4.48 -10.20
CA GLU A 135 1.76 3.63 -9.29
C GLU A 135 1.87 4.09 -7.83
N ILE A 136 3.09 4.40 -7.36
CA ILE A 136 3.30 4.92 -6.02
C ILE A 136 2.63 6.29 -5.86
N SER A 137 2.74 7.16 -6.88
CA SER A 137 2.14 8.51 -6.83
C SER A 137 0.62 8.46 -6.64
N VAL A 138 -0.08 7.55 -7.33
CA VAL A 138 -1.54 7.38 -7.17
C VAL A 138 -1.90 7.06 -5.72
N VAL A 139 -1.19 6.13 -5.09
CA VAL A 139 -1.45 5.75 -3.69
C VAL A 139 -1.13 6.89 -2.74
N ILE A 140 -0.01 7.58 -2.94
CA ILE A 140 0.44 8.67 -2.07
C ILE A 140 -0.42 9.92 -2.22
N GLU A 141 -0.93 10.23 -3.41
CA GLU A 141 -1.89 11.31 -3.61
C GLU A 141 -3.21 11.03 -2.88
N ALA A 142 -3.69 9.78 -2.91
CA ALA A 142 -4.85 9.37 -2.13
C ALA A 142 -4.61 9.51 -0.62
N ALA A 143 -3.44 9.08 -0.12
CA ALA A 143 -3.04 9.25 1.27
C ALA A 143 -2.98 10.73 1.67
N LEU A 144 -2.42 11.58 0.81
CA LEU A 144 -2.34 13.03 1.02
C LEU A 144 -3.73 13.67 1.12
N VAL A 145 -4.67 13.28 0.26
CA VAL A 145 -6.07 13.75 0.33
C VAL A 145 -6.75 13.27 1.61
N ALA A 146 -6.60 11.99 1.96
CA ALA A 146 -7.15 11.43 3.19
C ALA A 146 -6.60 12.14 4.44
N GLY A 147 -5.28 12.35 4.51
CA GLY A 147 -4.62 13.09 5.59
C GLY A 147 -5.11 14.52 5.74
N ARG A 148 -5.42 15.22 4.63
CA ARG A 148 -6.02 16.57 4.67
C ARG A 148 -7.44 16.62 5.23
N TYR A 149 -8.15 15.50 5.24
CA TYR A 149 -9.52 15.42 5.75
C TYR A 149 -9.53 14.91 7.19
N LEU A 150 -8.75 13.86 7.48
CA LEU A 150 -8.74 13.19 8.78
C LEU A 150 -7.91 13.93 9.84
N HIS A 151 -6.91 14.72 9.44
CA HIS A 151 -6.16 15.59 10.35
C HIS A 151 -6.77 17.00 10.50
N ARG A 152 -8.01 17.23 10.02
CA ARG A 152 -8.75 18.45 10.35
C ARG A 152 -9.27 18.34 11.79
N PRO A 153 -9.11 19.40 12.61
CA PRO A 153 -9.67 19.43 13.96
C PRO A 153 -11.20 19.39 13.95
#